data_AF-A0A1I6JHB0-F1
#
_entry.id   AF-A0A1I6JHB0-F1
#
_cell.length_a   1.000
_cell.length_b   1.000
_cell.length_c   1.000
_cell.angle_alpha   90.00
_cell.angle_beta   90.00
_cell.angle_gamma   90.00
#
_symmetry.space_group_name_H-M   'P 1'
#
loop_
_entity.id
_entity.type
_entity.pdbx_description
1 polymer ?
#
loop_
_entity_poly.entity_id
_entity_poly.type
_entity_poly.pdbx_seq_one_letter_code
_entity_poly.pdbx_strand_id
1 'polypeptide(L)' 'MLCGRVAVMRHGRLVEIGDSRAVLTEPRDEYTRRLIAAAPVPDPIVQRARVRSDG' A
#
# COMPACT_ATOMS: atom_id res chain seq x y z
N MET A 1 -10.27 6.64 -9.48
CA MET A 1 -8.81 6.58 -9.25
C MET A 1 -8.21 7.85 -9.81
N LEU A 2 -7.53 8.67 -9.00
CA LEU A 2 -7.12 10.04 -9.37
C LEU A 2 -5.81 10.11 -10.18
N CYS A 3 -4.96 9.08 -10.13
CA CYS A 3 -3.69 9.02 -10.86
C CYS A 3 -3.65 7.81 -11.80
N GLY A 4 -3.06 7.98 -12.99
CA GLY A 4 -2.88 6.89 -13.96
C GLY A 4 -1.64 6.02 -13.72
N ARG A 5 -0.65 6.53 -12.98
CA ARG A 5 0.56 5.78 -12.62
C ARG A 5 0.99 6.10 -11.20
N VAL A 6 1.63 5.12 -10.56
CA VAL A 6 2.24 5.23 -9.23
C VAL A 6 3.71 4.84 -9.32
N ALA A 7 4.57 5.62 -8.67
CA ALA A 7 5.96 5.31 -8.43
C ALA A 7 6.16 5.15 -6.92
N VAL A 8 6.78 4.03 -6.52
CA VAL A 8 7.15 3.74 -5.13
C VAL A 8 8.64 3.94 -5.00
N MET A 9 9.06 4.68 -3.97
CA MET A 9 10.47 4.97 -3.70
C MET A 9 10.86 4.52 -2.29
N ARG A 10 12.10 4.08 -2.13
CA ARG A 10 12.70 3.74 -0.84
C ARG A 10 14.15 4.19 -0.82
N HIS A 11 14.55 4.93 0.21
CA HIS A 11 15.93 5.42 0.37
C HIS A 11 16.48 6.14 -0.87
N GLY A 12 15.64 6.98 -1.48
CA GLY A 12 16.00 7.73 -2.70
C GLY A 12 16.05 6.90 -3.98
N ARG A 13 15.66 5.61 -3.95
CA ARG A 13 15.65 4.73 -5.13
C ARG A 13 14.23 4.41 -5.55
N LEU A 14 13.99 4.41 -6.87
CA LEU A 14 12.76 3.89 -7.45
C LEU A 14 12.74 2.37 -7.28
N VAL A 15 11.74 1.85 -6.59
CA VAL A 15 11.58 0.40 -6.34
C VAL A 15 10.50 -0.22 -7.22
N GLU A 16 9.43 0.52 -7.52
CA GLU A 16 8.36 0.03 -8.39
C GLU A 16 7.68 1.19 -9.11
N ILE A 17 7.28 0.99 -10.36
CA ILE A 17 6.48 1.94 -11.12
C ILE A 17 5.50 1.22 -12.05
N GLY A 18 4.25 1.67 -12.09
CA GLY A 18 3.24 1.01 -12.91
C GLY A 18 1.91 1.75 -12.94
N ASP A 19 0.92 1.15 -13.60
CA ASP A 19 -0.46 1.56 -13.49
C ASP A 19 -0.89 1.52 -12.02
N SER A 20 -1.61 2.53 -11.58
CA SER A 20 -2.00 2.67 -10.18
C SER A 20 -2.83 1.49 -9.69
N ARG A 21 -3.68 0.89 -10.54
CA ARG A 21 -4.43 -0.33 -10.19
C ARG A 21 -3.46 -1.47 -9.93
N ALA A 22 -2.57 -1.73 -10.88
CA ALA A 22 -1.62 -2.84 -10.80
C ALA A 22 -0.74 -2.72 -9.55
N VAL A 23 -0.16 -1.54 -9.30
CA VAL A 23 0.70 -1.31 -8.12
C VAL A 23 -0.07 -1.53 -6.82
N LEU A 24 -1.34 -1.12 -6.74
CA LEU A 24 -2.15 -1.22 -5.53
C LEU A 24 -2.77 -2.61 -5.29
N THR A 25 -3.04 -3.38 -6.35
CA THR A 25 -3.72 -4.69 -6.23
C THR A 25 -2.81 -5.89 -6.43
N GLU A 26 -1.79 -5.74 -7.27
CA GLU A 26 -0.81 -6.79 -7.60
C GLU A 26 0.62 -6.24 -7.59
N PRO A 27 1.08 -5.71 -6.44
CA PRO A 27 2.45 -5.21 -6.29
C PRO A 27 3.49 -6.31 -6.53
N ARG A 28 4.49 -5.98 -7.35
CA ARG A 28 5.58 -6.91 -7.68
C ARG A 28 6.69 -6.87 -6.64
N ASP A 29 6.97 -5.70 -6.06
CA ASP A 29 8.01 -5.55 -5.06
C ASP A 29 7.49 -5.90 -3.65
N GLU A 30 8.33 -6.61 -2.88
CA GLU A 30 7.98 -7.02 -1.53
C GLU A 30 7.77 -5.82 -0.58
N TYR A 31 8.57 -4.77 -0.72
CA TYR A 31 8.39 -3.56 0.06
C TYR A 31 7.06 -2.88 -0.26
N THR A 32 6.67 -2.82 -1.53
CA THR A 32 5.36 -2.29 -1.94
C THR A 32 4.21 -3.10 -1.32
N ARG A 33 4.31 -4.44 -1.30
CA ARG A 33 3.32 -5.30 -0.62
C ARG A 33 3.15 -4.96 0.85
N ARG A 34 4.27 -4.78 1.56
CA ARG A 34 4.26 -4.42 2.99
C ARG A 34 3.61 -3.06 3.23
N LEU A 35 3.89 -2.06 2.38
CA LEU A 35 3.26 -0.74 2.47
C LEU A 35 1.75 -0.81 2.26
N ILE A 36 1.29 -1.54 1.25
CA ILE A 36 -0.15 -1.68 0.96
C ILE A 36 -0.85 -2.43 2.09
N ALA A 37 -0.24 -3.48 2.63
CA ALA A 37 -0.80 -4.23 3.76
C ALA A 37 -0.91 -3.37 5.04
N ALA A 38 0.00 -2.41 5.22
CA ALA A 38 -0.02 -1.47 6.34
C ALA A 38 -1.03 -0.32 6.14
N ALA A 39 -1.62 -0.17 4.94
CA ALA A 39 -2.56 0.90 4.68
C ALA A 39 -3.83 0.72 5.53
N PRO A 40 -4.34 1.80 6.15
CA PRO A 40 -5.56 1.73 6.95
C PRO A 40 -6.75 1.35 6.06
N VAL A 41 -7.62 0.51 6.60
CA VAL A 41 -8.91 0.22 5.97
C VAL A 41 -9.82 1.42 6.23
N PRO A 42 -10.52 1.96 5.19
CA PRO A 42 -11.39 3.13 5.36
C PRO A 42 -12.54 2.90 6.34
N ASP A 43 -12.89 1.64 6.59
CA ASP A 43 -13.95 1.27 7.52
C ASP A 43 -13.47 1.46 8.98
N PRO A 44 -14.08 2.39 9.74
CA PRO A 44 -13.66 2.69 11.10
C PRO A 44 -13.93 1.52 12.09
N ILE A 45 -14.84 0.60 11.77
CA ILE A 45 -15.08 -0.61 12.56
C ILE A 45 -13.92 -1.59 12.36
N VAL A 46 -13.53 -1.84 11.10
CA VAL A 46 -12.42 -2.75 10.76
C VAL A 46 -11.09 -2.18 11.28
N GLN A 47 -10.90 -0.86 11.21
CA GLN A 47 -9.70 -0.20 11.72
C GLN A 47 -9.54 -0.38 13.24
N ARG A 48 -10.63 -0.26 14.02
CA ARG A 48 -10.61 -0.47 15.49
C ARG A 48 -10.29 -1.90 15.89
N ALA A 49 -10.66 -2.89 15.07
CA ALA A 49 -10.36 -4.29 15.34
C ALA A 49 -8.86 -4.58 15.22
N ARG A 50 -8.17 -4.00 14.22
CA ARG A 50 -6.73 -4.20 14.00
C ARG A 50 -5.84 -3.55 15.07
N VAL A 51 -6.21 -2.35 15.53
CA VAL A 51 -5.48 -1.63 16.61
C VAL A 51 -5.46 -2.43 17.92
N ARG A 52 -6.47 -3.28 18.16
CA ARG A 52 -6.55 -4.10 19.39
C ARG A 52 -5.68 -5.36 19.35
N SER A 53 -5.18 -5.76 18.19
CA SER A 53 -4.39 -6.98 18.01
C SER A 53 -2.87 -6.76 18.15
N ASP A 54 -2.42 -5.50 18.06
CA ASP A 54 -1.01 -5.11 18.21
C ASP A 54 -0.68 -4.65 19.66
N GLY A 55 -1.52 -5.03 20.64
CA GLY A 55 -1.38 -4.71 22.06
C GLY A 55 -1.03 -5.91 22.92
#